data_AF-A0A418T9E2-F1
#
_entry.id   AF-A0A418T9E2-F1
#
_cell.length_a   1.000
_cell.length_b   1.000
_cell.length_c   1.000
_cell.angle_alpha   90.00
_cell.angle_beta   90.00
_cell.angle_gamma   90.00
#
_symmetry.space_group_name_H-M   'P 1'
#
loop_
_entity.id
_entity.type
_entity.pdbx_description
1 polymer ?
#
loop_
_entity_poly.entity_id
_entity_poly.type
_entity_poly.pdbx_seq_one_letter_code
_entity_poly.pdbx_strand_id
1 'polypeptide(L)'
;MRRIIIVLAGVVSILAGLAYIGTTWLAADFLGPEVGSEREPVRFWGICSIVIGALLLGVLAVRTWMKEALNDGMLISVLAAIFLIQIPPFGLWMLGFIASGYTAFIGMLLHGALMAMVCLTFVFARRSLSRETA
;
A
#
# COMPACT_ATOMS: atom_id res chain seq x y z
N MET A 1 -3.05 0.96 -19.36
CA MET A 1 -2.22 1.64 -18.34
C MET A 1 -2.90 1.71 -16.96
N ARG A 2 -4.14 2.22 -16.83
CA ARG A 2 -4.84 2.36 -15.52
C ARG A 2 -4.99 1.06 -14.73
N ARG A 3 -5.45 -0.03 -15.37
CA ARG A 3 -5.64 -1.32 -14.70
C ARG A 3 -4.33 -1.93 -14.19
N ILE A 4 -3.22 -1.70 -14.89
CA ILE A 4 -1.90 -2.20 -14.49
C ILE A 4 -1.47 -1.54 -13.18
N ILE A 5 -1.67 -0.24 -13.01
CA ILE A 5 -1.33 0.47 -11.76
C ILE A 5 -2.12 -0.08 -10.57
N ILE A 6 -3.41 -0.40 -10.76
CA ILE A 6 -4.25 -0.98 -9.70
C ILE A 6 -3.78 -2.41 -9.36
N VAL A 7 -3.47 -3.23 -10.36
CA VAL A 7 -2.91 -4.57 -10.16
C VAL A 7 -1.58 -4.48 -9.41
N LEU A 8 -0.69 -3.58 -9.84
CA LEU A 8 0.60 -3.34 -9.18
C LEU A 8 0.43 -2.87 -7.74
N ALA A 9 -0.53 -1.99 -7.44
CA ALA A 9 -0.80 -1.58 -6.07
C ALA A 9 -1.18 -2.79 -5.18
N GLY A 10 -1.99 -3.72 -5.69
CA GLY A 10 -2.33 -4.95 -4.97
C GLY A 10 -1.13 -5.87 -4.74
N VAL A 11 -0.35 -6.13 -5.79
CA VAL A 11 0.85 -6.99 -5.73
C VAL A 11 1.90 -6.38 -4.80
N VAL A 12 2.22 -5.09 -4.95
CA VAL A 12 3.22 -4.41 -4.12
C VAL A 12 2.74 -4.32 -2.66
N SER A 13 1.44 -4.17 -2.40
CA SER A 13 0.89 -4.20 -1.04
C SER A 13 1.13 -5.57 -0.37
N ILE A 14 0.95 -6.66 -1.10
CA ILE A 14 1.26 -8.02 -0.61
C ILE A 14 2.76 -8.16 -0.35
N LEU A 15 3.60 -7.76 -1.30
CA LEU A 15 5.07 -7.84 -1.14
C LEU A 15 5.57 -7.01 0.04
N ALA A 16 5.02 -5.81 0.24
CA ALA A 16 5.34 -4.97 1.38
C ALA A 16 4.96 -5.65 2.70
N GLY A 17 3.79 -6.29 2.78
CA GLY A 17 3.41 -7.02 3.97
C GLY A 17 4.29 -8.26 4.23
N LEU A 18 4.68 -9.00 3.18
CA LEU A 18 5.59 -10.13 3.30
C LEU A 18 6.98 -9.71 3.78
N ALA A 19 7.45 -8.52 3.39
CA ALA A 19 8.73 -7.98 3.84
C ALA A 19 8.81 -7.81 5.38
N TYR A 20 7.66 -7.70 6.05
CA TYR A 20 7.55 -7.60 7.51
C TYR A 20 7.33 -8.93 8.23
N ILE A 21 6.67 -9.90 7.60
CA ILE A 21 6.38 -11.20 8.24
C ILE A 21 7.64 -12.05 8.40
N GLY A 22 8.65 -11.88 7.54
CA GLY A 22 9.92 -12.60 7.61
C GLY A 22 11.04 -11.91 8.38
N THR A 23 10.90 -10.65 8.77
CA THR A 23 11.96 -9.77 9.34
C THR A 23 13.26 -9.67 8.51
N THR A 24 13.30 -10.20 7.28
CA THR A 24 14.53 -10.30 6.49
C THR A 24 14.83 -9.07 5.62
N TRP A 25 13.82 -8.28 5.24
CA TRP A 25 13.97 -7.22 4.23
C TRP A 25 13.77 -5.81 4.78
N LEU A 26 12.93 -5.66 5.79
CA LEU A 26 12.65 -4.39 6.47
C LEU A 26 12.91 -4.56 7.96
N ALA A 27 14.18 -4.75 8.32
CA ALA A 27 14.61 -4.72 9.70
C ALA A 27 14.62 -3.28 10.20
N ALA A 28 13.97 -3.01 11.33
CA ALA A 28 13.86 -1.68 11.91
C ALA A 28 15.14 -1.30 12.69
N ASP A 29 16.31 -1.57 12.11
CA ASP A 29 17.62 -1.43 12.78
C ASP A 29 17.90 0.01 13.25
N PHE A 30 17.25 0.99 12.61
CA PHE A 30 17.27 2.39 13.02
C PHE A 30 16.72 2.66 14.43
N LEU A 31 15.97 1.71 15.00
CA LEU A 31 15.48 1.78 16.38
C LEU A 31 16.55 1.42 17.42
N GLY A 32 17.71 0.91 16.99
CA GLY A 32 18.82 0.57 17.88
C GLY A 32 18.38 -0.43 18.98
N PRO A 33 18.52 -0.11 20.27
CA PRO A 33 18.09 -0.98 21.37
C PRO A 33 16.61 -1.37 21.31
N GLU A 34 15.76 -0.54 20.68
CA GLU A 34 14.31 -0.73 20.59
C GLU A 34 13.88 -1.54 19.37
N VAL A 35 14.79 -2.13 18.57
CA VAL A 35 14.45 -2.88 17.34
C VAL A 35 13.43 -4.02 17.56
N GLY A 36 13.30 -4.51 18.79
CA GLY A 36 12.33 -5.54 19.16
C GLY A 36 10.91 -5.04 19.45
N SER A 37 10.74 -3.79 19.88
CA SER A 37 9.45 -3.28 20.40
C SER A 37 8.41 -3.10 19.28
N GLU A 38 8.87 -2.77 18.07
CA GLU A 38 8.00 -2.52 16.93
C GLU A 38 7.64 -3.79 16.13
N ARG A 39 8.15 -4.98 16.51
CA ARG A 39 7.93 -6.22 15.75
C ARG A 39 6.46 -6.59 15.58
N GLU A 40 5.68 -6.57 16.65
CA GLU A 40 4.25 -6.93 16.60
C GLU A 40 3.40 -5.87 15.89
N PRO A 41 3.54 -4.56 16.17
CA PRO A 41 2.88 -3.52 15.39
C PRO A 41 3.17 -3.61 13.89
N VAL A 42 4.44 -3.74 13.52
CA VAL A 42 4.87 -3.83 12.13
C VAL A 42 4.33 -5.09 11.45
N ARG A 43 4.31 -6.22 12.15
CA ARG A 43 3.71 -7.47 11.67
C ARG A 43 2.20 -7.33 11.44
N PHE A 44 1.48 -6.67 12.35
CA PHE A 44 0.07 -6.37 12.19
C PHE A 44 -0.20 -5.57 10.91
N TRP A 45 0.53 -4.48 10.69
CA TRP A 45 0.42 -3.69 9.47
C TRP A 45 0.80 -4.48 8.20
N GLY A 46 1.76 -5.39 8.31
CA GLY A 46 2.13 -6.32 7.24
C GLY A 46 0.99 -7.27 6.86
N ILE A 47 0.31 -7.87 7.85
CA ILE A 47 -0.86 -8.72 7.63
C ILE A 47 -1.99 -7.92 6.97
N CYS A 48 -2.30 -6.72 7.47
CA CYS A 48 -3.30 -5.86 6.86
C CYS A 48 -2.98 -5.54 5.40
N SER A 49 -1.72 -5.24 5.08
CA SER A 49 -1.28 -4.96 3.70
C SER A 49 -1.45 -6.16 2.78
N ILE A 50 -1.21 -7.39 3.27
CA ILE A 50 -1.45 -8.63 2.51
C ILE A 50 -2.94 -8.83 2.27
N VAL A 51 -3.77 -8.74 3.31
CA VAL A 51 -5.21 -8.97 3.22
C VAL A 51 -5.86 -7.97 2.26
N ILE A 52 -5.56 -6.69 2.41
CA ILE A 52 -6.15 -5.64 1.56
C ILE A 52 -5.62 -5.76 0.12
N GLY A 53 -4.34 -6.08 -0.07
CA GLY A 53 -3.77 -6.32 -1.39
C GLY A 53 -4.41 -7.53 -2.10
N ALA A 54 -4.60 -8.64 -1.39
CA ALA A 54 -5.29 -9.82 -1.91
C ALA A 54 -6.77 -9.52 -2.22
N LEU A 55 -7.45 -8.74 -1.37
CA LEU A 55 -8.81 -8.29 -1.62
C LEU A 55 -8.91 -7.44 -2.88
N LEU A 56 -7.96 -6.53 -3.13
CA LEU A 56 -7.93 -5.72 -4.35
C LEU A 56 -7.81 -6.59 -5.61
N LEU A 57 -6.91 -7.56 -5.59
CA LEU A 57 -6.74 -8.52 -6.69
C LEU A 57 -7.99 -9.38 -6.88
N GLY A 58 -8.63 -9.81 -5.79
CA GLY A 58 -9.89 -10.52 -5.80
C GLY A 58 -11.00 -9.73 -6.47
N VAL A 59 -11.22 -8.47 -6.05
CA VAL A 59 -12.22 -7.56 -6.64
C VAL A 59 -11.97 -7.33 -8.14
N LEU A 60 -10.70 -7.26 -8.56
CA LEU A 60 -10.34 -7.15 -9.98
C LEU A 60 -10.60 -8.42 -10.78
N ALA A 61 -10.45 -9.60 -10.15
CA ALA A 61 -10.66 -10.89 -10.77
C ALA A 61 -12.16 -11.19 -10.97
N VAL A 62 -13.00 -10.85 -10.00
CA VAL A 62 -14.45 -11.12 -10.06
C VAL A 62 -15.27 -10.00 -10.72
N ARG A 63 -14.60 -8.97 -11.27
CA ARG A 63 -15.25 -7.78 -11.84
C ARG A 63 -16.35 -8.11 -12.86
N THR A 64 -16.15 -9.12 -13.71
CA THR A 64 -17.12 -9.52 -14.75
C THR A 64 -18.41 -10.11 -14.19
N TRP A 65 -18.46 -10.47 -12.91
CA TRP A 65 -19.62 -11.05 -12.24
C TRP A 65 -20.35 -10.05 -11.34
N MET A 66 -19.89 -8.81 -11.28
CA MET A 66 -20.42 -7.78 -10.40
C MET A 66 -21.11 -6.67 -11.19
N LYS A 67 -22.11 -6.05 -10.58
CA LYS A 67 -22.66 -4.78 -11.07
C LYS A 67 -21.55 -3.71 -11.04
N GLU A 68 -21.46 -2.91 -12.09
CA GLU A 68 -20.39 -1.91 -12.25
C GLU A 68 -20.27 -0.97 -11.05
N ALA A 69 -21.39 -0.37 -10.60
CA ALA A 69 -21.41 0.53 -9.45
C ALA A 69 -20.90 -0.11 -8.15
N LEU A 70 -21.20 -1.40 -7.94
CA LEU A 70 -20.72 -2.14 -6.77
C LEU A 70 -19.20 -2.41 -6.88
N ASN A 71 -18.74 -2.83 -8.06
CA ASN A 71 -17.32 -3.07 -8.29
C ASN A 71 -16.49 -1.79 -8.12
N ASP A 72 -16.96 -0.67 -8.68
CA ASP A 72 -16.27 0.61 -8.56
C ASP A 72 -16.25 1.11 -7.12
N GLY A 73 -17.37 1.00 -6.39
CA GLY A 73 -17.42 1.32 -4.97
C GLY A 73 -16.40 0.50 -4.15
N MET A 74 -16.36 -0.82 -4.37
CA MET A 74 -15.40 -1.69 -3.71
C MET A 74 -13.95 -1.36 -4.09
N LEU A 75 -13.65 -1.10 -5.36
CA LEU A 75 -12.30 -0.70 -5.79
C LEU A 75 -11.85 0.58 -5.09
N ILE A 76 -12.71 1.58 -5.03
CA ILE A 76 -12.42 2.86 -4.35
C ILE A 76 -12.17 2.62 -2.85
N SER A 77 -13.05 1.87 -2.19
CA SER A 77 -12.91 1.57 -0.76
C SER A 77 -11.64 0.79 -0.44
N VAL A 78 -11.30 -0.23 -1.24
CA VAL A 78 -10.09 -1.03 -1.03
C VAL A 78 -8.84 -0.20 -1.29
N LEU A 79 -8.80 0.62 -2.35
CA LEU A 79 -7.67 1.52 -2.62
C LEU A 79 -7.50 2.56 -1.51
N ALA A 80 -8.60 3.13 -0.98
CA ALA A 80 -8.54 4.03 0.17
C ALA A 80 -8.03 3.32 1.43
N ALA A 81 -8.44 2.08 1.67
CA ALA A 81 -7.93 1.27 2.77
C ALA A 81 -6.42 0.99 2.64
N ILE A 82 -5.93 0.67 1.43
CA ILE A 82 -4.48 0.58 1.16
C ILE A 82 -3.81 1.90 1.54
N PHE A 83 -4.32 3.04 1.07
CA PHE A 83 -3.69 4.32 1.38
C PHE A 83 -3.59 4.56 2.90
N LEU A 84 -4.67 4.34 3.64
CA LEU A 84 -4.70 4.53 5.09
C LEU A 84 -3.74 3.58 5.83
N ILE A 85 -3.69 2.30 5.43
CA ILE A 85 -2.82 1.32 6.08
C ILE A 85 -1.33 1.61 5.87
N GLN A 86 -0.98 2.34 4.79
CA GLN A 86 0.40 2.73 4.53
C GLN A 86 0.85 3.98 5.30
N ILE A 87 -0.06 4.78 5.88
CA ILE A 87 0.31 6.01 6.60
C ILE A 87 1.20 5.71 7.82
N PRO A 88 0.83 4.82 8.76
CA PRO A 88 1.67 4.52 9.93
C PRO A 88 3.07 4.01 9.56
N PRO A 89 3.25 2.98 8.70
CA PRO A 89 4.58 2.52 8.35
C PRO A 89 5.35 3.59 7.56
N PHE A 90 4.73 4.33 6.65
CA PHE A 90 5.41 5.45 5.98
C PHE A 90 5.95 6.48 6.98
N GLY A 91 5.14 6.86 7.97
CA GLY A 91 5.56 7.76 9.05
C GLY A 91 6.75 7.20 9.85
N LEU A 92 6.69 5.92 10.24
CA LEU A 92 7.77 5.26 10.96
C LEU A 92 9.09 5.27 10.17
N TRP A 93 9.06 4.90 8.89
CA TRP A 93 10.27 4.89 8.04
C TRP A 93 10.78 6.29 7.72
N MET A 94 9.89 7.27 7.61
CA MET A 94 10.29 8.67 7.46
C MET A 94 11.01 9.17 8.71
N LEU A 95 10.50 8.86 9.91
CA LEU A 95 11.20 9.17 11.17
C LEU A 95 12.53 8.44 11.27
N GLY A 96 12.57 7.15 10.92
CA GLY A 96 13.80 6.38 10.84
C GLY A 96 14.83 6.98 9.88
N PHE A 97 14.38 7.51 8.73
CA PHE A 97 15.25 8.17 7.75
C PHE A 97 15.82 9.47 8.30
N ILE A 98 15.01 10.28 9.00
CA ILE A 98 15.47 11.50 9.67
C ILE A 98 16.51 11.17 10.76
N ALA A 99 16.30 10.08 11.52
CA ALA A 99 17.15 9.72 12.65
C ALA A 99 18.48 9.03 12.25
N SER A 100 18.45 8.16 11.23
CA SER A 100 19.55 7.22 10.92
C SER A 100 19.99 7.22 9.45
N GLY A 101 19.29 7.97 8.58
CA GLY A 101 19.61 8.09 7.17
C GLY A 101 19.24 6.85 6.35
N TYR A 102 20.23 6.30 5.63
CA TYR A 102 19.99 5.37 4.51
C TYR A 102 19.36 4.03 4.91
N THR A 103 19.51 3.60 6.17
CA THR A 103 18.96 2.32 6.68
C THR A 103 17.44 2.26 6.60
N ALA A 104 16.76 3.41 6.69
CA ALA A 104 15.31 3.50 6.62
C ALA A 104 14.76 3.86 5.21
N PHE A 105 15.64 4.10 4.24
CA PHE A 105 15.28 4.61 2.93
C PHE A 105 14.39 3.65 2.13
N ILE A 106 14.68 2.35 2.19
CA ILE A 106 13.95 1.32 1.43
C ILE A 106 12.49 1.24 1.89
N GLY A 107 12.25 1.22 3.20
CA GLY A 107 10.90 1.21 3.74
C GLY A 107 10.13 2.48 3.37
N MET A 108 10.77 3.64 3.50
CA MET A 108 10.16 4.93 3.11
C MET A 108 9.75 4.93 1.63
N LEU A 109 10.64 4.48 0.73
CA LEU A 109 10.34 4.39 -0.69
C LEU A 109 9.21 3.42 -0.99
N LEU A 110 9.20 2.24 -0.37
CA LEU A 110 8.19 1.21 -0.60
C LEU A 110 6.78 1.73 -0.26
N HIS A 111 6.63 2.31 0.94
CA HIS A 111 5.35 2.83 1.40
C HIS A 111 4.93 4.10 0.64
N GLY A 112 5.88 5.00 0.38
CA GLY A 112 5.65 6.20 -0.42
C GLY A 112 5.21 5.87 -1.85
N ALA A 113 5.83 4.87 -2.48
CA ALA A 113 5.46 4.40 -3.81
C ALA A 113 4.04 3.80 -3.83
N LEU A 114 3.67 3.00 -2.83
CA LEU A 114 2.30 2.48 -2.69
C LEU A 114 1.27 3.60 -2.58
N MET A 115 1.50 4.57 -1.69
CA MET A 115 0.63 5.73 -1.53
C MET A 115 0.53 6.53 -2.83
N ALA A 116 1.65 6.76 -3.52
CA ALA A 116 1.68 7.47 -4.79
C ALA A 116 0.89 6.73 -5.89
N MET A 117 1.00 5.40 -5.98
CA MET A 117 0.23 4.59 -6.94
C MET A 117 -1.28 4.72 -6.71
N VAL A 118 -1.72 4.72 -5.45
CA VAL A 118 -3.13 4.94 -5.12
C VAL A 118 -3.59 6.35 -5.52
N CYS A 119 -2.82 7.38 -5.17
CA CYS A 119 -3.12 8.76 -5.56
C CYS A 119 -3.20 8.93 -7.09
N LEU A 120 -2.23 8.39 -7.82
CA LEU A 120 -2.20 8.43 -9.29
C LEU A 120 -3.42 7.73 -9.89
N THR A 121 -3.87 6.62 -9.30
CA THR A 121 -5.09 5.93 -9.73
C THR A 121 -6.31 6.84 -9.65
N PHE A 122 -6.51 7.54 -8.53
CA PHE A 122 -7.63 8.48 -8.37
C PHE A 122 -7.53 9.69 -9.32
N VAL A 123 -6.32 10.25 -9.51
CA VAL A 123 -6.11 11.36 -10.45
C VAL A 123 -6.45 10.95 -11.88
N PHE A 124 -6.02 9.78 -12.32
CA PHE A 124 -6.31 9.28 -13.67
C PHE A 124 -7.78 8.92 -13.86
N ALA A 125 -8.46 8.42 -12.82
CA ALA A 125 -9.89 8.18 -12.84
C ALA A 125 -10.68 9.49 -13.02
N ARG A 126 -10.37 10.51 -12.19
CA ARG A 126 -11.02 11.84 -12.27
C ARG A 126 -10.85 12.50 -13.64
N ARG A 127 -9.65 12.44 -14.22
CA ARG A 127 -9.37 12.99 -15.56
C ARG A 127 -10.13 12.30 -16.69
N SER A 128 -10.55 11.04 -16.50
CA SER A 128 -11.42 10.35 -17.47
C SER A 128 -12.80 10.97 -17.47
N LEU A 129 -13.39 11.08 -16.27
CA LEU A 129 -14.75 11.58 -16.09
C LEU A 129 -14.89 13.00 -16.64
N SER A 130 -13.91 13.87 -16.39
CA SER A 130 -13.93 15.25 -16.91
C SER A 130 -13.85 15.35 -18.44
N ARG A 131 -13.28 14.35 -19.13
CA ARG A 131 -13.21 14.31 -20.60
C ARG A 131 -14.49 13.78 -21.23
N GLU A 132 -15.24 12.93 -20.53
CA GLU A 132 -16.51 12.38 -21.02
C GLU A 132 -17.65 13.39 -20.92
N THR A 133 -17.52 14.38 -20.02
CA THR A 133 -18.52 15.44 -19.79
C THR A 133 -18.28 16.73 -20.58
N ALA A 134 -17.18 16.84 -21.32
CA ALA A 134 -16.76 18.03 -22.08
C ALA A 134 -17.01 17.82 -23.58
#